data_AF-A0A8T3XR99-F1
#
_entry.id   AF-A0A8T3XR99-F1
#
_cell.length_a   1.000
_cell.length_b   1.000
_cell.length_c   1.000
_cell.angle_alpha   90.00
_cell.angle_beta   90.00
_cell.angle_gamma   90.00
#
_symmetry.space_group_name_H-M   'P 1'
#
loop_
_entity.id
_entity.type
_entity.pdbx_description
1 polymer ?
#
loop_
_entity_poly.entity_id
_entity_poly.type
_entity_poly.pdbx_seq_one_letter_code
_entity_poly.pdbx_strand_id
1 'polypeptide(L)'
;MGAFQKIKEKIAGFGKDEFPDEFTDDFIEIDSSADANRPRAKVTVKPYAVEDFSDIKQVIDDLREGYTIALVDIRSLRDKDLVELKRAVNKLKKTTDAMEGDIAGLGDHFLVITPSFAQIYRNKEVEDMQ
;
A
#
# COMPACT_ATOMS: atom_id res chain seq x y z
N MET A 1 17.16 -32.21 20.81
CA MET A 1 15.91 -32.59 21.51
C MET A 1 16.15 -32.60 23.02
N GLY A 2 16.07 -31.49 23.73
CA GLY A 2 16.37 -31.53 25.18
C GLY A 2 16.19 -30.25 25.99
N ALA A 3 16.01 -29.09 25.34
CA ALA A 3 15.75 -27.84 26.05
C ALA A 3 14.27 -27.68 26.46
N PHE A 4 13.34 -28.11 25.60
CA PHE A 4 11.90 -27.94 25.82
C PHE A 4 11.33 -28.87 26.91
N GLN A 5 11.90 -30.07 27.05
CA GLN A 5 11.43 -31.06 28.02
C GLN A 5 11.76 -30.65 29.47
N LYS A 6 12.92 -30.03 29.71
CA LYS A 6 13.30 -29.47 31.02
C LYS A 6 12.48 -28.23 31.42
N ILE A 7 12.03 -27.45 30.44
CA ILE A 7 11.16 -26.29 30.68
C ILE A 7 9.75 -26.77 31.06
N LYS A 8 9.22 -27.77 30.34
CA LYS A 8 7.91 -28.39 30.63
C LYS A 8 7.86 -29.02 32.02
N GLU A 9 8.95 -29.66 32.46
CA GLU A 9 9.05 -30.30 33.78
C GLU A 9 9.17 -29.29 34.93
N LYS A 10 9.78 -28.12 34.70
CA LYS A 10 9.82 -27.02 35.68
C LYS A 10 8.51 -26.26 35.79
N ILE A 11 7.75 -26.13 34.69
CA ILE A 11 6.44 -25.45 34.68
C ILE A 11 5.38 -26.35 35.34
N ALA A 12 5.46 -27.67 35.14
CA ALA A 12 4.54 -28.62 35.78
C ALA A 12 4.65 -28.68 37.32
N GLY A 13 5.75 -28.18 37.90
CA GLY A 13 5.94 -28.08 39.35
C GLY A 13 5.44 -26.77 39.98
N PHE A 14 5.08 -25.78 39.18
CA PHE A 14 4.53 -24.50 39.65
C PHE A 14 3.01 -24.51 39.46
N GLY A 15 2.29 -24.74 40.56
CA GLY A 15 0.89 -24.36 40.79
C GLY A 15 -0.09 -24.56 39.64
N LYS A 16 -0.80 -25.69 39.66
CA LYS A 16 -1.94 -25.96 38.76
C LYS A 16 -3.21 -25.15 39.08
N ASP A 17 -3.16 -24.25 40.07
CA ASP A 17 -4.35 -23.55 40.61
C ASP A 17 -4.36 -22.01 40.40
N GLU A 18 -3.37 -21.42 39.71
CA GLU A 18 -3.30 -19.94 39.54
C GLU A 18 -3.31 -19.44 38.08
N PHE A 19 -3.42 -20.31 37.08
CA PHE A 19 -3.60 -19.88 35.68
C PHE A 19 -5.01 -20.21 35.21
N PRO A 20 -5.89 -19.20 34.99
CA PRO A 20 -7.19 -19.42 34.40
C PRO A 20 -7.04 -20.04 33.01
N ASP A 21 -7.77 -21.12 32.76
CA ASP A 21 -7.81 -21.83 31.46
C ASP A 21 -8.28 -20.93 30.29
N GLU A 22 -8.79 -19.73 30.57
CA GLU A 22 -9.23 -18.75 29.55
C GLU A 22 -8.11 -18.16 28.69
N PHE A 23 -6.83 -18.28 29.09
CA PHE A 23 -5.73 -17.67 28.33
C PHE A 23 -5.08 -18.59 27.29
N THR A 24 -5.45 -19.88 27.23
CA THR A 24 -4.84 -20.82 26.28
C THR A 24 -5.55 -20.92 24.94
N ASP A 25 -6.82 -20.48 24.86
CA ASP A 25 -7.64 -20.63 23.65
C ASP A 25 -7.42 -19.53 22.60
N ASP A 26 -6.68 -18.47 22.95
CA ASP A 26 -6.42 -17.32 22.06
C ASP A 26 -4.98 -17.26 21.52
N PHE A 27 -4.22 -18.36 21.58
CA PHE A 27 -2.95 -18.45 20.87
C PHE A 27 -3.19 -18.74 19.38
N ILE A 28 -3.27 -17.69 18.57
CA ILE A 28 -3.22 -17.81 17.11
C ILE A 28 -1.77 -18.14 16.72
N GLU A 29 -1.51 -19.41 16.42
CA GLU A 29 -0.28 -19.81 15.72
C GLU A 29 -0.26 -19.16 14.34
N ILE A 30 0.64 -18.19 14.13
CA ILE A 30 0.91 -17.63 12.80
C ILE A 30 1.77 -18.64 12.05
N ASP A 31 1.12 -19.62 11.41
CA ASP A 31 1.75 -20.49 10.43
C ASP A 31 2.25 -19.62 9.25
N SER A 32 3.56 -19.39 9.19
CA SER A 32 4.22 -18.75 8.03
C SER A 32 4.12 -19.57 6.74
N SER A 33 3.48 -20.73 6.77
CA SER A 33 3.13 -21.55 5.60
C SER A 33 1.77 -21.18 4.98
N ALA A 34 0.93 -20.39 5.66
CA ALA A 34 -0.37 -19.94 5.17
C ALA A 34 -0.28 -18.84 4.08
N ASP A 35 0.89 -18.24 3.86
CA ASP A 35 1.07 -17.20 2.85
C ASP A 35 1.03 -17.72 1.40
N ALA A 36 1.16 -19.02 1.18
CA ALA A 36 1.07 -19.60 -0.16
C ALA A 36 -0.36 -19.66 -0.74
N ASN A 37 -1.39 -19.50 0.10
CA ASN A 37 -2.79 -19.70 -0.29
C ASN A 37 -3.69 -18.48 -0.03
N ARG A 38 -3.13 -17.33 0.35
CA ARG A 38 -3.88 -16.07 0.27
C ARG A 38 -4.11 -15.74 -1.22
N PRO A 39 -5.36 -15.56 -1.68
CA PRO A 39 -5.59 -15.12 -3.04
C PRO A 39 -4.82 -13.82 -3.25
N ARG A 40 -3.89 -13.79 -4.22
CA ARG A 40 -3.20 -12.56 -4.59
C ARG A 40 -4.28 -11.54 -4.89
N ALA A 41 -4.38 -10.51 -4.04
CA ALA A 41 -5.37 -9.48 -4.21
C ALA A 41 -5.22 -8.91 -5.62
N LYS A 42 -6.33 -8.92 -6.37
CA LYS A 42 -6.31 -8.50 -7.77
C LYS A 42 -5.98 -7.01 -7.81
N VAL A 43 -4.81 -6.68 -8.36
CA VAL A 43 -4.42 -5.29 -8.57
C VAL A 43 -5.39 -4.66 -9.57
N THR A 44 -6.00 -3.54 -9.19
CA THR A 44 -6.96 -2.82 -10.03
C THR A 44 -6.32 -1.54 -10.56
N VAL A 45 -6.40 -1.32 -11.86
CA VAL A 45 -6.02 -0.03 -12.46
C VAL A 45 -7.29 0.80 -12.57
N LYS A 46 -7.33 1.94 -11.87
CA LYS A 46 -8.50 2.82 -11.84
C LYS A 46 -8.17 4.18 -12.46
N PRO A 47 -8.90 4.61 -13.50
CA PRO A 47 -8.79 5.95 -14.03
C PRO A 47 -9.54 6.96 -13.15
N TYR A 48 -8.94 8.14 -12.99
CA TYR A 48 -9.50 9.28 -12.28
C TYR A 48 -9.44 10.50 -13.19
N ALA A 49 -10.59 11.14 -13.40
CA ALA A 49 -10.65 12.47 -13.99
C ALA A 49 -10.63 13.48 -12.86
N VAL A 50 -9.56 14.26 -12.75
CA VAL A 50 -9.44 15.28 -11.70
C VAL A 50 -9.84 16.62 -12.28
N GLU A 51 -11.02 17.08 -11.88
CA GLU A 51 -11.55 18.37 -12.31
C GLU A 51 -11.16 19.48 -11.33
N ASP A 52 -11.14 19.17 -10.04
CA ASP A 52 -10.86 20.11 -8.95
C ASP A 52 -9.97 19.45 -7.86
N PHE A 53 -9.41 20.22 -6.93
CA PHE A 53 -8.53 19.69 -5.88
C PHE A 53 -9.19 18.68 -4.93
N SER A 54 -10.53 18.63 -4.86
CA SER A 54 -11.26 17.64 -4.06
C SER A 54 -11.02 16.21 -4.50
N ASP A 55 -10.87 15.96 -5.80
CA ASP A 55 -10.83 14.61 -6.37
C ASP A 55 -9.52 13.89 -6.02
N ILE A 56 -8.48 14.66 -5.70
CA ILE A 56 -7.21 14.17 -5.18
C ILE A 56 -7.38 13.36 -3.89
N LYS A 57 -8.40 13.66 -3.08
CA LYS A 57 -8.66 12.88 -1.85
C LYS A 57 -9.02 11.44 -2.18
N GLN A 58 -9.92 11.22 -3.14
CA GLN A 58 -10.32 9.89 -3.56
C GLN A 58 -9.14 9.09 -4.11
N VAL A 59 -8.28 9.74 -4.90
CA VAL A 59 -7.06 9.10 -5.42
C VAL A 59 -6.14 8.64 -4.28
N ILE A 60 -5.96 9.48 -3.26
CA ILE A 60 -5.12 9.16 -2.10
C ILE A 60 -5.70 8.01 -1.27
N ASP A 61 -7.01 8.03 -1.05
CA ASP A 61 -7.68 7.01 -0.25
C ASP A 61 -7.59 5.64 -0.94
N ASP A 62 -7.85 5.59 -2.25
CA ASP A 62 -7.74 4.34 -3.03
C ASP A 62 -6.28 3.87 -3.17
N LEU A 63 -5.30 4.78 -3.20
CA LEU A 63 -3.88 4.42 -3.18
C LEU A 63 -3.50 3.77 -1.84
N ARG A 64 -3.98 4.32 -0.71
CA ARG A 64 -3.75 3.81 0.66
C ARG A 64 -4.27 2.40 0.90
N GLU A 65 -5.33 2.01 0.19
CA GLU A 65 -5.82 0.63 0.23
C GLU A 65 -4.78 -0.38 -0.30
N GLY A 66 -3.80 0.07 -1.09
CA GLY A 66 -2.62 -0.71 -1.46
C GLY A 66 -2.82 -1.74 -2.57
N TYR A 67 -4.01 -1.79 -3.19
CA TYR A 67 -4.31 -2.70 -4.31
C TYR A 67 -4.66 -1.98 -5.61
N THR A 68 -4.59 -0.65 -5.64
CA THR A 68 -5.02 0.17 -6.77
C THR A 68 -3.86 0.95 -7.38
N ILE A 69 -3.72 0.88 -8.70
CA ILE A 69 -2.86 1.78 -9.49
C ILE A 69 -3.75 2.89 -10.04
N ALA A 70 -3.35 4.13 -9.79
CA ALA A 70 -4.13 5.29 -10.21
C ALA A 70 -3.62 5.87 -11.54
N LEU A 71 -4.53 5.99 -12.51
CA LEU A 71 -4.32 6.76 -13.74
C LEU A 71 -5.07 8.07 -13.62
N VAL A 72 -4.35 9.16 -13.40
CA VAL A 72 -4.91 10.47 -13.05
C VAL A 72 -4.84 11.39 -14.27
N ASP A 73 -5.99 11.77 -14.80
CA ASP A 73 -6.11 12.79 -15.85
C ASP A 73 -6.12 14.18 -15.22
N ILE A 74 -5.14 15.00 -15.60
CA ILE A 74 -4.93 16.36 -15.09
C ILE A 74 -5.26 17.46 -16.10
N ARG A 75 -5.87 17.13 -17.25
CA ARG A 75 -6.21 18.11 -18.30
C ARG A 75 -7.04 19.27 -17.76
N SER A 76 -8.13 18.95 -17.06
CA SER A 76 -9.06 19.93 -16.53
C SER A 76 -8.42 20.88 -15.52
N LEU A 77 -7.64 20.36 -14.56
CA LEU A 77 -6.92 21.17 -13.59
C LEU A 77 -5.86 22.06 -14.23
N ARG A 78 -5.12 21.54 -15.21
CA ARG A 78 -4.07 22.28 -15.89
C ARG A 78 -4.62 23.48 -16.65
N ASP A 79 -5.74 23.29 -17.34
CA ASP A 79 -6.34 24.33 -18.17
C ASP A 79 -7.09 25.37 -17.31
N LYS A 80 -7.58 24.98 -16.12
CA LYS A 80 -8.21 25.88 -15.13
C LYS A 80 -7.18 26.70 -14.34
N ASP A 81 -6.28 26.04 -13.60
CA ASP A 81 -5.31 26.69 -12.71
C ASP A 81 -4.04 25.85 -12.51
N LEU A 82 -2.93 26.33 -13.08
CA LEU A 82 -1.61 25.75 -12.94
C LEU A 82 -1.09 25.74 -11.48
N VAL A 83 -1.54 26.68 -10.64
CA VAL A 83 -1.16 26.74 -9.21
C VAL A 83 -1.84 25.63 -8.44
N GLU A 84 -3.13 25.40 -8.70
CA GLU A 84 -3.89 24.30 -8.11
C GLU A 84 -3.34 22.95 -8.56
N LEU A 85 -3.02 22.80 -9.84
CA LEU A 85 -2.35 21.60 -10.38
C LEU A 85 -1.04 21.30 -9.63
N LYS A 86 -0.17 22.30 -9.48
CA LYS A 86 1.10 22.13 -8.75
C LYS A 86 0.87 21.69 -7.30
N ARG A 87 -0.17 22.22 -6.63
CA ARG A 87 -0.52 21.81 -5.27
C ARG A 87 -1.04 20.37 -5.23
N ALA A 88 -1.89 19.99 -6.18
CA ALA A 88 -2.43 18.64 -6.32
C ALA A 88 -1.30 17.61 -6.53
N VAL A 89 -0.41 17.87 -7.50
CA VAL A 89 0.74 17.00 -7.81
C VAL A 89 1.68 16.88 -6.60
N ASN A 90 1.98 17.99 -5.92
CA ASN A 90 2.82 17.96 -4.72
C ASN A 90 2.20 17.12 -3.58
N LYS A 91 0.87 17.15 -3.44
CA LYS A 91 0.16 16.37 -2.43
C LYS A 91 0.18 14.88 -2.76
N LEU A 92 -0.06 14.54 -4.02
CA LEU A 92 0.06 13.17 -4.53
C LEU A 92 1.47 12.65 -4.31
N LYS A 93 2.49 13.38 -4.76
CA LYS A 93 3.90 13.03 -4.59
C LYS A 93 4.27 12.77 -3.13
N LYS A 94 3.94 13.68 -2.21
CA LYS A 94 4.21 13.47 -0.76
C LYS A 94 3.55 12.23 -0.21
N THR A 95 2.36 11.90 -0.69
CA THR A 95 1.62 10.72 -0.24
C THR A 95 2.25 9.46 -0.82
N THR A 96 2.58 9.46 -2.11
CA THR A 96 3.27 8.37 -2.78
C THR A 96 4.62 8.10 -2.13
N ASP A 97 5.42 9.14 -1.86
CA ASP A 97 6.71 9.02 -1.18
C ASP A 97 6.55 8.41 0.24
N ALA A 98 5.52 8.83 0.99
CA ALA A 98 5.22 8.28 2.31
C ALA A 98 4.76 6.82 2.28
N MET A 99 4.27 6.36 1.14
CA MET A 99 3.84 4.98 0.89
C MET A 99 4.90 4.13 0.18
N GLU A 100 6.10 4.68 -0.04
CA GLU A 100 7.16 4.04 -0.82
C GLU A 100 6.69 3.60 -2.22
N GLY A 101 5.74 4.34 -2.79
CA GLY A 101 5.22 4.13 -4.14
C GLY A 101 6.05 4.82 -5.21
N ASP A 102 5.53 4.82 -6.44
CA ASP A 102 6.15 5.51 -7.57
C ASP A 102 5.13 6.40 -8.29
N ILE A 103 5.60 7.52 -8.84
CA ILE A 103 4.79 8.51 -9.54
C ILE A 103 5.52 9.02 -10.78
N ALA A 104 4.85 8.97 -11.93
CA ALA A 104 5.39 9.46 -13.19
C ALA A 104 4.32 10.14 -14.04
N GLY A 105 4.75 11.11 -14.84
CA GLY A 105 3.93 11.66 -15.92
C GLY A 105 3.90 10.69 -17.11
N LEU A 106 2.71 10.49 -17.67
CA LEU A 106 2.50 9.76 -18.91
C LEU A 106 1.98 10.76 -19.96
N GLY A 107 2.87 11.23 -20.83
CA GLY A 107 2.59 12.32 -21.76
C GLY A 107 2.29 13.64 -21.04
N ASP A 108 1.44 14.48 -21.65
CA ASP A 108 1.17 15.85 -21.19
C ASP A 108 0.02 15.98 -20.18
N HIS A 109 -0.74 14.91 -20.01
CA HIS A 109 -2.11 14.97 -19.47
C HIS A 109 -2.38 13.93 -18.40
N PHE A 110 -1.57 12.88 -18.32
CA PHE A 110 -1.79 11.80 -17.39
C PHE A 110 -0.66 11.70 -16.38
N LEU A 111 -1.01 11.31 -15.16
CA LEU A 111 -0.09 10.90 -14.12
C LEU A 111 -0.42 9.45 -13.76
N VAL A 112 0.62 8.62 -13.69
CA VAL A 112 0.54 7.25 -13.20
C VAL A 112 1.07 7.25 -11.77
N ILE A 113 0.33 6.65 -10.86
CA ILE A 113 0.73 6.50 -9.46
C ILE A 113 0.56 5.06 -9.05
N THR A 114 1.65 4.45 -8.59
CA THR A 114 1.68 3.08 -8.12
C THR A 114 1.98 3.03 -6.62
N PRO A 115 1.35 2.11 -5.87
CA PRO A 115 1.77 1.79 -4.50
C PRO A 115 3.10 1.00 -4.49
N SER A 116 3.62 0.71 -3.30
CA SER A 116 4.94 0.07 -3.10
C SER A 116 5.17 -1.27 -3.78
N PHE A 117 4.11 -1.99 -4.16
CA PHE A 117 4.24 -3.28 -4.86
C PHE A 117 4.58 -3.14 -6.34
N ALA A 118 4.47 -1.93 -6.92
CA ALA A 118 4.65 -1.68 -8.35
C ALA A 118 5.58 -0.49 -8.60
N GLN A 119 6.44 -0.65 -9.61
CA GLN A 119 7.42 0.35 -10.02
C GLN A 119 7.14 0.78 -11.46
N ILE A 120 7.33 2.07 -11.76
CA ILE A 120 7.19 2.60 -13.10
C ILE A 120 8.54 2.51 -13.80
N TYR A 121 8.61 1.69 -14.85
CA TYR A 121 9.81 1.58 -15.65
C TYR A 121 9.99 2.85 -16.51
N ARG A 122 11.11 3.56 -16.30
CA ARG A 122 11.49 4.77 -17.04
C ARG A 122 12.70 4.44 -17.91
N ASN A 123 12.48 4.14 -19.18
CA ASN A 123 13.60 4.05 -20.13
C ASN A 123 13.98 5.47 -20.57
N LYS A 124 15.27 5.81 -20.51
CA LYS A 124 15.79 7.14 -20.89
C LYS A 124 15.49 7.52 -22.35
N GLU A 125 15.17 6.56 -23.21
CA GLU A 125 14.81 6.80 -24.61
C GLU A 125 13.37 7.34 -24.80
N VAL A 126 12.51 7.28 -23.77
CA VAL A 126 11.14 7.80 -23.85
C VAL A 126 11.07 9.29 -23.47
N GLU A 127 12.17 9.88 -22.97
CA GLU A 127 12.29 11.34 -22.82
C GLU A 127 12.36 12.06 -24.18
N ASP A 128 12.75 11.35 -25.26
CA ASP A 128 12.93 11.90 -26.61
C ASP A 128 11.71 11.69 -27.54
N MET A 129 10.57 11.19 -27.04
CA MET A 129 9.31 11.09 -27.79
C MET A 129 8.26 12.13 -27.36
N GLN A 130 8.69 13.20 -26.68
CA GLN A 130 7.87 14.37 -26.36
C GLN A 130 7.89 15.42 -27.48
#